data_AF-A0A538QWG8-F1
#
_entry.id   AF-A0A538QWG8-F1
#
_cell.length_a   1.000
_cell.length_b   1.000
_cell.length_c   1.000
_cell.angle_alpha   90.00
_cell.angle_beta   90.00
_cell.angle_gamma   90.00
#
_symmetry.space_group_name_H-M   'P 1'
#
loop_
_entity.id
_entity.type
_entity.pdbx_description
1 polymer ?
#
loop_
_entity_poly.entity_id
_entity_poly.type
_entity_poly.pdbx_seq_one_letter_code
_entity_poly.pdbx_strand_id
1 'polypeptide(L)'
;PVWATLIAFEEHGEVTVGVIYNPVTGELLSGRRGGGARLNGERVRVSPIGELREATLLHGGLRLLRDAGHWDGFVRLVDATDRQRGFGDYLGYALVAEGKAEIYLETDLKPWDLAACKLLVEEAGGRFTDFAGVPTIYTGSALATNGRLHAAALAMLRG
;
A
#
# COMPACT_ATOMS: atom_id res chain seq x y z
N PRO A 1 13.81 -13.99 2.46
CA PRO A 1 14.29 -12.61 2.69
C PRO A 1 13.31 -11.62 2.07
N VAL A 2 13.07 -10.47 2.71
CA VAL A 2 12.11 -9.47 2.23
C VAL A 2 12.90 -8.26 1.72
N TRP A 3 13.10 -8.22 0.40
CA TRP A 3 13.65 -7.09 -0.34
C TRP A 3 13.30 -7.24 -1.82
N ALA A 4 13.19 -6.14 -2.55
CA ALA A 4 12.93 -6.16 -3.99
C ALA A 4 13.61 -5.02 -4.73
N THR A 5 13.71 -5.16 -6.05
CA THR A 5 13.97 -4.03 -6.95
C THR A 5 12.65 -3.42 -7.39
N LEU A 6 12.51 -2.11 -7.19
CA LEU A 6 11.33 -1.34 -7.57
C LEU A 6 11.71 -0.42 -8.74
N ILE A 7 10.96 -0.50 -9.84
CA ILE A 7 11.12 0.35 -11.03
C ILE A 7 9.76 0.90 -11.41
N ALA A 8 9.71 2.20 -11.68
CA ALA A 8 8.52 2.85 -12.19
C ALA A 8 8.89 3.79 -13.35
N PHE A 9 7.93 4.00 -14.24
CA PHE A 9 8.00 5.02 -15.28
C PHE A 9 6.93 6.06 -15.00
N GLU A 10 7.37 7.31 -14.79
CA GLU A 10 6.50 8.47 -14.63
C GLU A 10 6.57 9.33 -15.89
N GLU A 11 5.40 9.63 -16.44
CA GLU A 11 5.23 10.45 -17.63
C GLU A 11 4.29 11.61 -17.27
N HIS A 12 4.78 12.85 -17.42
CA HIS A 12 4.03 14.08 -17.12
C HIS A 12 3.40 14.12 -15.71
N GLY A 13 4.10 13.63 -14.68
CA GLY A 13 3.60 13.62 -13.31
C GLY A 13 2.72 12.42 -12.95
N GLU A 14 2.45 11.51 -13.91
CA GLU A 14 1.68 10.29 -13.68
C GLU A 14 2.55 9.05 -13.82
N VAL A 15 2.54 8.18 -12.80
CA VAL A 15 3.13 6.85 -12.93
C VAL A 15 2.28 6.02 -13.88
N THR A 16 2.89 5.50 -14.95
CA THR A 16 2.22 4.74 -16.01
C THR A 16 2.68 3.28 -16.12
N VAL A 17 3.87 2.96 -15.60
CA VAL A 17 4.39 1.57 -15.50
C VAL A 17 5.02 1.36 -14.13
N GLY A 18 4.85 0.16 -13.57
CA GLY A 18 5.40 -0.22 -12.27
C GLY A 18 5.80 -1.69 -12.27
N VAL A 19 6.98 -1.96 -11.69
CA VAL A 19 7.56 -3.29 -11.57
C VAL A 19 8.19 -3.42 -10.18
N ILE A 20 7.88 -4.52 -9.51
CA ILE A 20 8.48 -4.93 -8.25
C ILE A 20 8.95 -6.37 -8.41
N TYR A 21 10.24 -6.60 -8.23
CA TYR A 21 10.84 -7.93 -8.38
C TYR A 21 11.59 -8.33 -7.12
N ASN A 22 11.13 -9.38 -6.45
CA ASN A 22 11.89 -10.04 -5.39
C ASN A 22 12.68 -11.21 -5.99
N PRO A 23 14.02 -11.09 -6.13
CA PRO A 23 14.83 -12.14 -6.75
C PRO A 23 15.00 -13.38 -5.87
N VAL A 24 14.66 -13.30 -4.58
CA VAL A 24 14.76 -14.44 -3.67
C VAL A 24 13.58 -15.39 -3.84
N THR A 25 12.38 -14.86 -4.06
CA THR A 25 11.16 -15.66 -4.29
C THR A 25 10.87 -15.86 -5.78
N GLY A 26 11.46 -15.04 -6.66
CA GLY A 26 11.15 -15.01 -8.09
C GLY A 26 9.82 -14.32 -8.39
N GLU A 27 9.22 -13.63 -7.42
CA GLU A 27 7.95 -12.93 -7.57
C GLU A 27 8.15 -11.59 -8.30
N LEU A 28 7.46 -11.46 -9.44
CA LEU A 28 7.39 -10.27 -10.27
C LEU A 28 5.97 -9.71 -10.24
N LEU A 29 5.75 -8.66 -9.46
CA LEU A 29 4.52 -7.87 -9.49
C LEU A 29 4.70 -6.72 -10.50
N SER A 30 3.87 -6.68 -11.53
CA SER A 30 4.02 -5.72 -12.63
C SER A 30 2.68 -5.25 -13.18
N GLY A 31 2.67 -4.08 -13.80
CA GLY A 31 1.46 -3.47 -14.31
C GLY A 31 1.74 -2.19 -15.09
N ARG A 32 0.75 -1.79 -15.88
CA ARG A 32 0.71 -0.49 -16.56
C ARG A 32 -0.66 0.13 -16.37
N ARG A 33 -0.74 1.45 -16.47
CA ARG A 33 -2.00 2.21 -16.39
C ARG A 33 -3.07 1.63 -17.31
N GLY A 34 -4.23 1.30 -16.76
CA GLY A 34 -5.36 0.67 -17.44
C GLY A 34 -5.15 -0.79 -17.87
N GLY A 35 -4.02 -1.41 -17.51
CA GLY A 35 -3.65 -2.77 -17.91
C GLY A 35 -3.96 -3.83 -16.84
N GLY A 36 -4.18 -3.41 -15.60
CA GLY A 36 -4.26 -4.24 -14.40
C GLY A 36 -2.88 -4.65 -13.86
N ALA A 37 -2.85 -5.03 -12.59
CA ALA A 37 -1.67 -5.58 -11.93
C ALA A 37 -1.59 -7.11 -12.10
N ARG A 38 -0.37 -7.65 -12.18
CA ARG A 38 -0.10 -9.08 -12.35
C ARG A 38 1.08 -9.55 -11.51
N LEU A 39 0.91 -10.67 -10.83
CA LEU A 39 1.97 -11.40 -10.14
C LEU A 39 2.39 -12.59 -10.99
N ASN A 40 3.64 -12.63 -11.45
CA ASN A 40 4.17 -13.69 -12.32
C ASN A 40 3.30 -13.96 -13.56
N GLY A 41 2.72 -12.89 -14.13
CA GLY A 41 1.84 -12.97 -15.29
C GLY A 41 0.36 -13.15 -14.97
N GLU A 42 -0.01 -13.60 -13.77
CA GLU A 42 -1.39 -13.80 -13.35
C GLU A 42 -2.00 -12.54 -12.77
N ARG A 43 -3.26 -12.22 -13.12
CA ARG A 43 -3.92 -11.00 -12.62
C ARG A 43 -4.16 -11.10 -11.12
N VAL A 44 -3.88 -10.00 -10.41
CA VAL A 44 -4.20 -9.85 -8.99
C VAL A 44 -5.30 -8.82 -8.79
N ARG A 45 -6.02 -8.94 -7.68
CA ARG A 45 -7.07 -8.01 -7.29
C ARG A 45 -7.06 -7.84 -5.78
N VAL A 46 -7.37 -6.62 -5.35
CA VAL A 46 -7.54 -6.32 -3.93
C VAL A 46 -8.72 -7.09 -3.32
N SER A 47 -8.68 -7.25 -2.01
CA SER A 47 -9.70 -7.97 -1.22
C SER A 47 -11.08 -7.33 -1.31
N PRO A 48 -12.17 -8.12 -1.31
CA PRO A 48 -13.53 -7.60 -1.26
C PRO A 48 -14.00 -7.21 0.15
N ILE A 49 -13.20 -7.36 1.21
CA ILE A 49 -13.65 -7.05 2.58
C ILE A 49 -14.15 -5.59 2.68
N GLY A 50 -15.34 -5.42 3.23
CA GLY A 50 -16.06 -4.14 3.26
C GLY A 50 -16.07 -3.46 4.62
N GLU A 51 -15.62 -4.13 5.67
CA GLU A 51 -15.74 -3.67 7.05
C GLU A 51 -14.40 -3.75 7.78
N LEU A 52 -14.06 -2.69 8.55
CA LEU A 52 -12.78 -2.61 9.25
C LEU A 52 -12.58 -3.79 10.21
N ARG A 53 -13.64 -4.23 10.92
CA ARG A 53 -13.56 -5.32 11.90
C ARG A 53 -13.17 -6.68 11.34
N GLU A 54 -13.21 -6.84 10.01
CA GLU A 54 -12.79 -8.06 9.30
C GLU A 54 -11.41 -7.90 8.64
N ALA A 55 -10.87 -6.68 8.64
CA ALA A 55 -9.70 -6.30 7.88
C ALA A 55 -8.39 -6.70 8.57
N THR A 56 -7.41 -7.08 7.75
CA THR A 56 -6.01 -7.17 8.15
C THR A 56 -5.32 -5.83 7.91
N LEU A 57 -4.82 -5.24 8.99
CA LEU A 57 -4.01 -4.03 8.99
C LEU A 57 -2.52 -4.38 8.96
N LEU A 58 -1.83 -3.91 7.94
CA LEU A 58 -0.38 -3.95 7.84
C LEU A 58 0.19 -2.57 8.22
N HIS A 59 1.40 -2.56 8.78
CA HIS A 59 2.10 -1.32 9.09
C HIS A 59 3.61 -1.42 8.86
N GLY A 60 4.22 -0.30 8.50
CA GLY A 60 5.67 -0.14 8.46
C GLY A 60 6.27 0.06 9.86
N GLY A 61 7.28 0.91 9.96
CA GLY A 61 7.96 1.20 11.22
C GLY A 61 7.08 1.93 12.25
N LEU A 62 6.72 1.25 13.36
CA LEU A 62 5.90 1.85 14.44
C LEU A 62 6.54 3.09 15.08
N ARG A 63 7.87 3.10 15.26
CA ARG A 63 8.59 4.27 15.77
C ARG A 63 8.46 5.46 14.81
N LEU A 64 8.56 5.24 13.50
CA LEU A 64 8.42 6.29 12.49
C LEU A 64 7.01 6.89 12.51
N LEU A 65 5.98 6.04 12.62
CA LEU A 65 4.59 6.49 12.76
C LEU A 65 4.39 7.35 14.02
N ARG A 66 5.00 6.93 15.13
CA ARG A 66 4.94 7.68 16.39
C ARG A 66 5.66 9.03 16.29
N ASP A 67 6.88 9.02 15.76
CA ASP A 67 7.71 10.22 15.62
C ASP A 67 7.09 11.21 14.62
N ALA A 68 6.34 10.72 13.62
CA ALA A 68 5.55 11.51 12.68
C ALA A 68 4.20 12.02 13.23
N GLY A 69 3.83 11.67 14.47
CA GLY A 69 2.60 12.16 15.11
C GLY A 69 1.32 11.42 14.71
N HIS A 70 1.41 10.22 14.14
CA HIS A 70 0.25 9.43 13.69
C HIS A 70 -0.10 8.27 14.63
N TRP A 71 0.46 8.25 15.84
CA TRP A 71 0.30 7.14 16.79
C TRP A 71 -1.16 6.91 17.20
N ASP A 72 -1.88 7.96 17.59
CA ASP A 72 -3.25 7.81 18.09
C ASP A 72 -4.21 7.32 16.99
N GLY A 73 -4.02 7.81 15.76
CA GLY A 73 -4.76 7.33 14.60
C GLY A 73 -4.43 5.90 14.21
N PHE A 74 -3.17 5.50 14.35
CA PHE A 74 -2.78 4.11 14.21
C PHE A 74 -3.45 3.22 15.27
N VAL A 75 -3.46 3.62 16.56
CA VAL A 75 -4.11 2.84 17.62
C VAL A 75 -5.61 2.66 17.36
N ARG A 76 -6.32 3.71 16.91
CA ARG A 76 -7.73 3.57 16.52
C ARG A 76 -7.95 2.57 15.39
N LEU A 77 -7.02 2.50 14.43
CA LEU A 77 -7.05 1.47 13.37
C LEU A 77 -6.79 0.07 13.94
N VAL A 78 -5.87 -0.07 14.90
CA VAL A 78 -5.63 -1.34 15.60
C VAL A 78 -6.92 -1.82 16.26
N ASP A 79 -7.59 -0.95 17.01
CA ASP A 79 -8.83 -1.29 17.73
C ASP A 79 -10.00 -1.62 16.80
N ALA A 80 -10.01 -1.05 15.59
CA ALA A 80 -11.08 -1.24 14.61
C ALA A 80 -10.87 -2.45 13.67
N THR A 81 -9.70 -3.11 13.69
CA THR A 81 -9.34 -4.17 12.74
C THR A 81 -9.12 -5.54 13.39
N ASP A 82 -9.31 -6.63 12.62
CA ASP A 82 -9.22 -8.00 13.16
C ASP A 82 -7.77 -8.37 13.55
N ARG A 83 -6.81 -8.04 12.69
CA ARG A 83 -5.40 -8.44 12.85
C ARG A 83 -4.43 -7.38 12.39
N GLN A 84 -3.29 -7.33 13.06
CA GLN A 84 -2.20 -6.41 12.76
C GLN A 84 -0.89 -7.17 12.51
N ARG A 85 -0.13 -6.77 11.48
CA ARG A 85 1.21 -7.31 11.19
C ARG A 85 2.15 -6.21 10.70
N GLY A 86 3.39 -6.25 11.18
CA GLY A 86 4.46 -5.36 10.72
C GLY A 86 5.23 -5.97 9.57
N PHE A 87 5.33 -5.25 8.45
CA PHE A 87 6.21 -5.58 7.33
C PHE A 87 6.88 -4.30 6.86
N GLY A 88 8.12 -4.38 6.39
CA GLY A 88 8.79 -3.24 5.73
C GLY A 88 8.89 -3.46 4.23
N ASP A 89 9.49 -2.47 3.55
CA ASP A 89 9.75 -2.51 2.10
C ASP A 89 8.42 -2.66 1.30
N TYR A 90 8.48 -3.22 0.10
CA TYR A 90 7.37 -3.36 -0.85
C TYR A 90 6.25 -4.30 -0.39
N LEU A 91 6.52 -5.19 0.57
CA LEU A 91 5.70 -6.38 0.80
C LEU A 91 4.27 -6.03 1.26
N GLY A 92 4.11 -5.00 2.09
CA GLY A 92 2.78 -4.55 2.52
C GLY A 92 1.89 -4.14 1.35
N TYR A 93 2.46 -3.40 0.38
CA TYR A 93 1.74 -2.99 -0.83
C TYR A 93 1.41 -4.17 -1.74
N ALA A 94 2.34 -5.12 -1.90
CA ALA A 94 2.09 -6.33 -2.67
C ALA A 94 0.95 -7.16 -2.06
N LEU A 95 0.96 -7.38 -0.74
CA LEU A 95 -0.11 -8.10 -0.04
C LEU A 95 -1.48 -7.42 -0.19
N VAL A 96 -1.53 -6.09 -0.20
CA VAL A 96 -2.77 -5.35 -0.49
C VAL A 96 -3.21 -5.57 -1.94
N ALA A 97 -2.31 -5.42 -2.92
CA ALA A 97 -2.60 -5.62 -4.34
C ALA A 97 -3.06 -7.06 -4.65
N GLU A 98 -2.54 -8.04 -3.93
CA GLU A 98 -2.92 -9.45 -4.00
C GLU A 98 -4.21 -9.80 -3.24
N GLY A 99 -4.78 -8.85 -2.50
CA GLY A 99 -5.97 -9.08 -1.68
C GLY A 99 -5.74 -9.99 -0.47
N LYS A 100 -4.49 -10.11 -0.02
CA LYS A 100 -4.08 -10.84 1.19
C LYS A 100 -4.16 -9.98 2.46
N ALA A 101 -4.28 -8.66 2.28
CA ALA A 101 -4.55 -7.70 3.34
C ALA A 101 -5.37 -6.52 2.79
N GLU A 102 -5.99 -5.77 3.68
CA GLU A 102 -6.90 -4.70 3.29
C GLU A 102 -6.30 -3.32 3.40
N ILE A 103 -5.37 -3.12 4.33
CA ILE A 103 -4.81 -1.81 4.67
C ILE A 103 -3.29 -1.97 4.88
N TYR A 104 -2.49 -1.08 4.31
CA TYR A 104 -1.09 -0.88 4.65
C TYR A 104 -0.80 0.60 4.82
N LEU A 105 -0.07 0.95 5.87
CA LEU A 105 0.33 2.34 6.14
C LEU A 105 1.79 2.44 6.58
N GLU A 106 2.47 3.48 6.11
CA GLU A 106 3.88 3.74 6.42
C GLU A 106 4.25 5.23 6.24
N THR A 107 5.39 5.62 6.79
CA THR A 107 5.97 6.97 6.77
C THR A 107 7.48 6.92 6.52
N ASP A 108 8.09 8.07 6.27
CA ASP A 108 9.53 8.24 5.94
C ASP A 108 9.93 7.61 4.61
N LEU A 109 9.06 7.75 3.62
CA LEU A 109 9.21 7.14 2.30
C LEU A 109 9.71 8.16 1.26
N LYS A 110 10.32 7.66 0.19
CA LYS A 110 10.76 8.45 -0.97
C LYS A 110 9.94 8.06 -2.20
N PRO A 111 9.93 8.89 -3.27
CA PRO A 111 9.16 8.58 -4.48
C PRO A 111 9.51 7.22 -5.10
N TRP A 112 10.77 6.79 -5.02
CA TRP A 112 11.20 5.48 -5.53
C TRP A 112 10.67 4.29 -4.71
N ASP A 113 10.30 4.49 -3.45
CA ASP A 113 9.65 3.46 -2.62
C ASP A 113 8.16 3.31 -2.97
N LEU A 114 7.54 4.38 -3.50
CA LEU A 114 6.09 4.49 -3.66
C LEU A 114 5.60 4.40 -5.09
N ALA A 115 6.37 4.80 -6.09
CA ALA A 115 5.90 4.93 -7.47
C ALA A 115 5.34 3.61 -8.02
N ALA A 116 6.11 2.53 -7.96
CA ALA A 116 5.67 1.21 -8.43
C ALA A 116 4.50 0.69 -7.58
N CYS A 117 4.61 0.79 -6.26
CA CYS A 117 3.61 0.34 -5.29
C CYS A 117 2.25 1.00 -5.52
N LYS A 118 2.23 2.32 -5.68
CA LYS A 118 1.02 3.11 -5.96
C LYS A 118 0.29 2.60 -7.19
N LEU A 119 0.99 2.53 -8.32
CA LEU A 119 0.38 2.08 -9.57
C LEU A 119 -0.17 0.65 -9.43
N LEU A 120 0.60 -0.27 -8.84
CA LEU A 120 0.22 -1.67 -8.75
C LEU A 120 -0.97 -1.90 -7.82
N VAL A 121 -1.07 -1.18 -6.71
CA VAL A 121 -2.26 -1.21 -5.85
C VAL A 121 -3.49 -0.65 -6.58
N GLU A 122 -3.35 0.48 -7.28
CA GLU A 122 -4.46 1.08 -8.05
C GLU A 122 -4.92 0.17 -9.20
N GLU A 123 -3.99 -0.42 -9.95
CA GLU A 123 -4.28 -1.34 -11.04
C GLU A 123 -4.82 -2.71 -10.57
N ALA A 124 -4.61 -3.07 -9.30
CA ALA A 124 -5.29 -4.19 -8.64
C ALA A 124 -6.73 -3.84 -8.19
N GLY A 125 -7.17 -2.60 -8.37
CA GLY A 125 -8.49 -2.10 -7.95
C GLY A 125 -8.52 -1.48 -6.56
N GLY A 126 -7.36 -1.23 -5.95
CA GLY A 126 -7.22 -0.58 -4.66
C GLY A 126 -7.24 0.94 -4.73
N ARG A 127 -6.93 1.57 -3.59
CA ARG A 127 -6.72 3.01 -3.48
C ARG A 127 -5.44 3.31 -2.71
N PHE A 128 -4.68 4.28 -3.20
CA PHE A 128 -3.42 4.72 -2.63
C PHE A 128 -3.42 6.24 -2.48
N THR A 129 -3.13 6.74 -1.28
CA THR A 129 -2.94 8.17 -1.02
C THR A 129 -1.90 8.38 0.06
N ASP A 130 -1.52 9.63 0.32
CA ASP A 130 -0.91 10.00 1.59
C ASP A 130 -1.94 10.08 2.73
N PHE A 131 -1.49 10.44 3.94
CA PHE A 131 -2.40 10.60 5.08
C PHE A 131 -3.28 11.86 5.00
N ALA A 132 -2.96 12.81 4.11
CA ALA A 132 -3.81 13.93 3.71
C ALA A 132 -4.80 13.55 2.58
N GLY A 133 -4.84 12.27 2.17
CA GLY A 133 -5.82 11.74 1.22
C GLY A 133 -5.55 12.15 -0.21
N VAL A 134 -4.37 12.73 -0.47
CA VAL A 134 -3.90 13.15 -1.79
C VAL A 134 -3.27 11.94 -2.49
N PRO A 135 -3.67 11.62 -3.74
CA PRO A 135 -3.11 10.50 -4.49
C PRO A 135 -1.71 10.86 -5.03
N THR A 136 -0.70 10.84 -4.17
CA THR A 136 0.67 11.28 -4.47
C THR A 136 1.73 10.29 -3.97
N ILE A 137 2.93 10.38 -4.54
CA ILE A 137 4.14 9.63 -4.12
C ILE A 137 5.19 10.54 -3.47
N TYR A 138 4.89 11.85 -3.34
CA TYR A 138 5.87 12.89 -3.05
C TYR A 138 5.87 13.39 -1.61
N THR A 139 4.98 12.88 -0.75
CA THR A 139 4.77 13.41 0.62
C THR A 139 5.37 12.53 1.71
N GLY A 140 5.96 11.39 1.36
CA GLY A 140 6.67 10.50 2.29
C GLY A 140 5.80 9.77 3.31
N SER A 141 4.48 9.82 3.16
CA SER A 141 3.52 8.94 3.84
C SER A 141 2.66 8.24 2.79
N ALA A 142 2.20 7.05 3.13
CA ALA A 142 1.36 6.27 2.24
C ALA A 142 0.34 5.45 3.02
N LEU A 143 -0.89 5.47 2.52
CA LEU A 143 -2.01 4.63 2.88
C LEU A 143 -2.47 3.90 1.61
N ALA A 144 -2.18 2.60 1.55
CA ALA A 144 -2.67 1.71 0.52
C ALA A 144 -3.79 0.84 1.08
N THR A 145 -4.86 0.65 0.30
CA THR A 145 -6.02 -0.13 0.75
C THR A 145 -6.68 -0.88 -0.40
N ASN A 146 -7.61 -1.77 -0.08
CA ASN A 146 -8.51 -2.40 -1.04
C ASN A 146 -9.58 -1.45 -1.66
N GLY A 147 -9.47 -0.15 -1.46
CA GLY A 147 -10.40 0.86 -1.96
C GLY A 147 -11.65 0.99 -1.10
N ARG A 148 -12.33 -0.12 -0.78
CA ARG A 148 -13.57 -0.13 0.03
C ARG A 148 -13.36 0.49 1.40
N LEU A 149 -12.24 0.18 2.05
CA LEU A 149 -11.93 0.62 3.40
C LEU A 149 -11.18 1.95 3.47
N HIS A 150 -10.84 2.55 2.33
CA HIS A 150 -9.92 3.68 2.30
C HIS A 150 -10.44 4.90 3.07
N ALA A 151 -11.69 5.30 2.85
CA ALA A 151 -12.26 6.45 3.52
C ALA A 151 -12.36 6.26 5.04
N ALA A 152 -12.76 5.06 5.47
CA ALA A 152 -12.86 4.72 6.89
C ALA A 152 -11.47 4.70 7.55
N ALA A 153 -10.48 4.09 6.90
CA ALA A 153 -9.12 4.03 7.42
C ALA A 153 -8.48 5.42 7.54
N LEU A 154 -8.68 6.26 6.53
CA LEU A 154 -8.20 7.64 6.51
C LEU A 154 -8.85 8.51 7.58
N ALA A 155 -10.15 8.32 7.84
CA ALA A 155 -10.84 8.99 8.94
C ALA A 155 -10.26 8.58 10.30
N MET A 156 -10.01 7.29 10.50
CA MET A 156 -9.37 6.78 11.71
C MET A 156 -7.96 7.31 11.89
N LEU A 157 -7.20 7.57 10.83
CA LEU A 157 -5.84 8.14 10.94
C LEU A 157 -5.83 9.63 11.32
N ARG A 158 -6.89 10.38 10.99
CA ARG A 158 -6.94 11.85 11.15
C ARG A 158 -7.67 12.36 12.39
N GLY A 159 -8.56 11.55 12.96
CA GLY A 159 -9.32 11.91 14.17
C GLY A 159 -8.46 12.08 15.41
#